data_AF-A0A662D1K8-F1
#
_entry.id   AF-A0A662D1K8-F1
#
_cell.length_a   1.000
_cell.length_b   1.000
_cell.length_c   1.000
_cell.angle_alpha   90.00
_cell.angle_beta   90.00
_cell.angle_gamma   90.00
#
_symmetry.space_group_name_H-M   'P 1'
#
loop_
_entity.id
_entity.type
_entity.pdbx_description
1 polymer ?
#
loop_
_entity_poly.entity_id
_entity_poly.type
_entity_poly.pdbx_seq_one_letter_code
_entity_poly.pdbx_strand_id
1 'polypeptide(L)'
;PEVLLKAVSMAANIGYPPKDIITADFDLRPFKSENMNNEEAYHYYFRDQKSVLTRIPKSFGGKGFYIQGNQKITLPVLYQYIVQYLKGIKD
;
A
#
# COMPACT_ATOMS: atom_id res chain seq x y z
N PRO A 1 8.67 -3.77 -4.87
CA PRO A 1 8.24 -4.07 -3.47
C PRO A 1 9.34 -4.64 -2.55
N GLU A 2 10.56 -4.80 -3.06
CA GLU A 2 11.67 -5.55 -2.44
C GLU A 2 12.16 -4.86 -1.15
N VAL A 3 12.19 -3.53 -1.14
CA VAL A 3 12.58 -2.74 0.04
C VAL A 3 11.58 -2.91 1.19
N LEU A 4 10.27 -2.80 0.90
CA LEU A 4 9.22 -2.99 1.90
C LEU A 4 9.30 -4.39 2.50
N LEU A 5 9.38 -5.42 1.65
CA LEU A 5 9.45 -6.80 2.12
C LEU A 5 10.68 -7.05 3.00
N LYS A 6 11.84 -6.50 2.61
CA LYS A 6 13.06 -6.61 3.42
C LYS A 6 12.90 -5.92 4.77
N ALA A 7 12.33 -4.71 4.81
CA ALA A 7 12.12 -3.96 6.04
C ALA A 7 11.19 -4.70 7.02
N VAL A 8 10.04 -5.18 6.56
CA VAL A 8 9.09 -5.92 7.43
C VAL A 8 9.68 -7.24 7.91
N SER A 9 10.42 -7.96 7.06
CA SER A 9 11.10 -9.19 7.46
C SER A 9 12.21 -8.94 8.49
N MET A 10 13.01 -7.87 8.32
CA MET A 10 14.04 -7.53 9.30
C MET A 10 13.44 -7.17 10.66
N ALA A 11 12.37 -6.38 10.68
CA ALA A 11 11.66 -6.01 11.92
C ALA A 11 11.07 -7.25 12.63
N ALA A 12 10.44 -8.15 11.85
CA ALA A 12 9.91 -9.40 12.39
C ALA A 12 11.01 -10.32 12.96
N ASN A 13 12.15 -10.44 12.29
CA ASN A 13 13.25 -11.31 12.71
C ASN A 13 13.88 -10.91 14.04
N ILE A 14 13.85 -9.61 14.40
CA ILE A 14 14.34 -9.12 15.70
C ILE A 14 13.26 -9.14 16.79
N GLY A 15 12.10 -9.77 16.54
CA GLY A 15 11.01 -9.89 17.51
C GLY A 15 10.02 -8.72 17.53
N TYR A 16 10.16 -7.76 16.60
CA TYR A 16 9.27 -6.59 16.49
C TYR A 16 8.52 -6.59 15.15
N PRO A 17 7.68 -7.60 14.88
CA PRO A 17 6.92 -7.61 13.64
C PRO A 17 6.00 -6.39 13.60
N PRO A 18 5.86 -5.74 12.43
CA PRO A 18 4.87 -4.69 12.25
C PRO A 18 3.46 -5.22 12.59
N LYS A 19 2.61 -4.35 13.14
CA LYS A 19 1.20 -4.67 13.43
C LYS A 19 0.31 -3.58 12.85
N ASP A 20 -0.82 -3.99 12.30
CA ASP A 20 -1.87 -3.11 11.78
C ASP A 20 -1.36 -2.09 10.76
N ILE A 21 -0.38 -2.49 9.94
CA ILE A 21 0.30 -1.58 9.02
C ILE A 21 -0.64 -1.08 7.93
N ILE A 22 -0.51 0.20 7.62
CA ILE A 22 -1.19 0.81 6.48
C ILE A 22 -0.19 0.88 5.31
N THR A 23 -0.65 0.43 4.14
CA THR A 23 0.10 0.52 2.89
C THR A 23 -0.75 1.20 1.83
N ALA A 24 -0.11 1.91 0.90
CA ALA A 24 -0.80 2.54 -0.20
C ALA A 24 0.04 2.44 -1.47
N ASP A 25 -0.63 2.20 -2.59
CA ASP A 25 -0.04 2.19 -3.92
C ASP A 25 -0.71 3.27 -4.77
N PHE A 26 0.11 4.09 -5.41
CA PHE A 26 -0.31 5.24 -6.21
C PHE A 26 0.14 5.00 -7.65
N ASP A 27 -0.79 4.64 -8.51
CA ASP A 27 -0.48 4.23 -9.86
C ASP A 27 -1.58 4.65 -10.84
N LEU A 28 -1.21 4.75 -12.11
CA LEU A 28 -2.12 5.03 -13.22
C LEU A 28 -2.91 3.80 -13.66
N ARG A 29 -2.35 2.60 -13.46
CA ARG A 29 -2.92 1.33 -13.93
C ARG A 29 -4.27 1.07 -13.25
N PRO A 30 -5.23 0.42 -13.93
CA PRO A 30 -6.44 -0.05 -13.27
C PRO A 30 -6.09 -1.14 -12.24
N PHE A 31 -6.77 -1.08 -11.10
CA PHE A 31 -6.72 -2.14 -10.09
C PHE A 31 -8.09 -2.80 -10.01
N LYS A 32 -8.09 -4.13 -10.07
CA LYS A 32 -9.24 -4.94 -9.69
C LYS A 32 -8.72 -6.04 -8.79
N SER A 33 -9.36 -6.27 -7.65
CA SER A 33 -8.92 -7.30 -6.71
C SER A 33 -9.03 -8.71 -7.29
N GLU A 34 -9.98 -8.94 -8.20
CA GLU A 34 -10.21 -10.22 -8.90
C GLU A 34 -9.05 -10.63 -9.82
N ASN A 35 -8.31 -9.65 -10.37
CA ASN A 35 -7.19 -9.85 -11.28
C ASN A 35 -6.04 -10.66 -10.67
N MET A 36 -6.00 -10.78 -9.35
CA MET A 36 -4.86 -11.33 -8.62
C MET A 36 -4.87 -12.86 -8.53
N ASN A 37 -5.94 -13.49 -9.00
CA ASN A 37 -6.19 -14.92 -8.90
C ASN A 37 -6.05 -15.68 -10.22
N ASN A 38 -5.78 -14.98 -11.34
CA ASN A 38 -5.67 -15.60 -12.66
C ASN A 38 -4.26 -15.50 -13.22
N GLU A 39 -3.47 -16.59 -13.17
CA GLU A 39 -2.07 -16.60 -13.60
C GLU A 39 -1.88 -16.31 -15.10
N GLU A 40 -2.87 -16.65 -15.93
CA GLU A 40 -2.84 -16.43 -17.38
C GLU A 40 -2.97 -14.93 -17.75
N ALA A 41 -3.39 -14.10 -16.80
CA ALA A 41 -3.59 -12.68 -17.04
C ALA A 41 -2.38 -11.86 -16.64
N TYR A 42 -1.90 -10.98 -17.52
CA TYR A 42 -0.67 -10.19 -17.32
C TYR A 42 -0.65 -9.40 -15.99
N HIS A 43 -1.82 -8.93 -15.53
CA HIS A 43 -1.96 -8.17 -14.29
C HIS A 43 -1.68 -8.99 -13.02
N TYR A 44 -1.69 -10.32 -13.10
CA TYR A 44 -1.34 -11.22 -12.00
C TYR A 44 0.09 -10.98 -11.47
N TYR A 45 0.96 -10.52 -12.36
CA TYR A 45 2.38 -10.30 -12.09
C TYR A 45 2.70 -8.90 -11.57
N PHE A 46 1.69 -8.04 -11.36
CA PHE A 46 1.86 -6.72 -10.73
C PHE A 46 2.16 -6.88 -9.24
N ARG A 47 3.46 -6.97 -8.90
CA ARG A 47 3.93 -7.25 -7.54
C ARG A 47 3.63 -6.12 -6.56
N ASP A 48 3.51 -4.91 -7.04
CA ASP A 48 3.03 -3.74 -6.29
C ASP A 48 1.61 -4.00 -5.76
N GLN A 49 0.66 -4.28 -6.64
CA GLN A 49 -0.71 -4.65 -6.24
C GLN A 49 -0.75 -5.92 -5.37
N LYS A 50 0.08 -6.92 -5.68
CA LYS A 50 0.06 -8.23 -5.00
C LYS A 50 0.79 -8.31 -3.67
N SER A 51 1.89 -7.61 -3.52
CA SER A 51 2.65 -7.61 -2.29
C SER A 51 2.28 -6.42 -1.43
N VAL A 52 2.31 -5.21 -1.98
CA VAL A 52 2.15 -3.96 -1.20
C VAL A 52 0.71 -3.80 -0.73
N LEU A 53 -0.29 -3.98 -1.59
CA LEU A 53 -1.69 -3.70 -1.23
C LEU A 53 -2.40 -4.83 -0.49
N THR A 54 -2.00 -6.08 -0.74
CA THR A 54 -2.81 -7.24 -0.32
C THR A 54 -2.04 -8.13 0.62
N ARG A 55 -1.00 -8.83 0.15
CA ARG A 55 -0.31 -9.87 0.95
C ARG A 55 0.37 -9.31 2.19
N ILE A 56 1.24 -8.32 2.06
CA ILE A 56 2.02 -7.79 3.17
C ILE A 56 1.11 -7.19 4.26
N PRO A 57 0.23 -6.21 3.98
CA PRO A 57 -0.64 -5.65 5.01
C PRO A 57 -1.51 -6.73 5.66
N LYS A 58 -2.12 -7.63 4.89
CA LYS A 58 -2.94 -8.72 5.44
C LYS A 58 -2.17 -9.64 6.38
N SER A 59 -0.91 -9.97 6.06
CA SER A 59 -0.06 -10.80 6.91
C SER A 59 0.30 -10.15 8.26
N PHE A 60 0.19 -8.82 8.35
CA PHE A 60 0.49 -8.05 9.56
C PHE A 60 -0.76 -7.42 10.19
N GLY A 61 -1.97 -7.93 9.89
CA GLY A 61 -3.24 -7.42 10.42
C GLY A 61 -3.67 -6.05 9.87
N GLY A 62 -2.92 -5.53 8.91
CA GLY A 62 -3.10 -4.20 8.35
C GLY A 62 -3.99 -4.15 7.10
N LYS A 63 -3.99 -2.99 6.44
CA LYS A 63 -4.80 -2.72 5.24
C LYS A 63 -4.00 -2.00 4.16
N GLY A 64 -4.22 -2.40 2.91
CA GLY A 64 -3.71 -1.70 1.74
C GLY A 64 -4.78 -0.89 1.03
N PHE A 65 -4.36 0.23 0.45
CA PHE A 65 -5.21 1.17 -0.28
C PHE A 65 -4.65 1.42 -1.67
N TYR A 66 -5.47 1.20 -2.70
CA TYR A 66 -5.11 1.58 -4.06
C TYR A 66 -5.66 2.96 -4.39
N ILE A 67 -4.80 3.85 -4.84
CA ILE A 67 -5.18 5.18 -5.31
C ILE A 67 -4.85 5.24 -6.80
N GLN A 68 -5.86 5.04 -7.63
CA GLN A 68 -5.70 5.14 -9.08
C GLN A 68 -5.68 6.61 -9.50
N GLY A 69 -4.62 7.03 -10.18
CA GLY A 69 -4.50 8.37 -10.75
C GLY A 69 -3.06 8.82 -10.94
N ASN A 70 -2.88 9.98 -11.56
CA ASN A 70 -1.55 10.55 -11.74
C ASN A 70 -0.97 10.93 -10.38
N GLN A 71 0.16 10.32 -10.01
CA GLN A 71 0.84 10.54 -8.74
C GLN A 71 1.28 11.99 -8.52
N LYS A 72 1.46 12.77 -9.60
CA LYS A 72 1.70 14.22 -9.50
C LYS A 72 0.50 15.00 -8.96
N ILE A 73 -0.69 14.40 -8.97
CA ILE A 73 -1.93 14.97 -8.43
C ILE A 73 -2.28 14.27 -7.11
N THR A 74 -2.30 12.93 -7.10
CA THR A 74 -2.82 12.17 -5.95
C THR A 74 -1.96 12.30 -4.70
N LEU A 75 -0.62 12.36 -4.82
CA LEU A 75 0.27 12.55 -3.66
C LEU A 75 0.16 13.97 -3.06
N PRO A 76 0.24 15.08 -3.84
CA PRO A 76 0.02 16.41 -3.28
C PRO A 76 -1.36 16.59 -2.63
N VAL A 77 -2.41 16.01 -3.20
CA VAL A 77 -3.76 16.06 -2.64
C VAL A 77 -3.82 15.32 -1.30
N LEU A 78 -3.25 14.11 -1.20
CA LEU A 78 -3.15 13.39 0.07
C LEU A 78 -2.40 14.23 1.12
N TYR A 79 -1.27 14.83 0.74
CA TYR A 79 -0.51 15.70 1.63
C TYR A 79 -1.35 16.89 2.12
N GLN A 80 -2.10 17.55 1.24
CA GLN A 80 -3.00 18.65 1.62
C GLN A 80 -4.06 18.18 2.62
N TYR A 81 -4.69 17.03 2.39
CA TYR A 81 -5.67 16.46 3.33
C TYR A 81 -5.05 16.17 4.70
N ILE A 82 -3.86 15.56 4.74
CA ILE A 82 -3.15 15.30 6.00
C ILE A 82 -2.87 16.60 6.74
N VAL A 83 -2.35 17.62 6.05
CA VAL A 83 -2.04 18.92 6.66
C VAL A 83 -3.30 19.62 7.17
N GLN A 84 -4.40 19.60 6.42
CA GLN A 84 -5.67 20.19 6.85
C GLN A 84 -6.24 19.46 8.07
N TYR A 85 -6.26 18.12 8.03
CA TYR A 85 -6.72 17.29 9.14
C TYR A 85 -5.91 17.56 10.42
N LEU A 86 -4.58 17.61 10.32
CA LEU A 86 -3.72 17.90 11.47
C LEU A 86 -3.85 19.33 12.00
N LYS A 87 -4.22 20.30 11.16
CA LYS A 87 -4.53 21.66 11.60
C LYS A 87 -5.87 21.72 12.34
N GLY A 88 -6.91 21.05 11.82
CA GLY A 88 -8.23 20.99 12.44
C GLY A 88 -8.30 20.17 13.73
N ILE A 89 -7.30 19.34 14.05
CA ILE A 89 -7.17 18.68 15.37
C ILE A 89 -6.61 19.63 16.44
N LYS A 90 -5.96 20.72 16.04
CA LYS A 90 -5.30 21.64 16.98
C LYS A 90 -6.22 22.76 17.51
N ASP A 91 -7.45 22.82 17.01
CA ASP A 91 -8.54 23.68 17.49
C ASP A 91 -9.52 22.87 18.34
#